data_AF-A0A7W5ZZW5-F1
#
_entry.id   AF-A0A7W5ZZW5-F1
#
_cell.length_a   1.000
_cell.length_b   1.000
_cell.length_c   1.000
_cell.angle_alpha   90.00
_cell.angle_beta   90.00
_cell.angle_gamma   90.00
#
_symmetry.space_group_name_H-M   'P 1'
#
loop_
_entity.id
_entity.type
_entity.pdbx_description
1 polymer ?
#
loop_
_entity_poly.entity_id
_entity_poly.type
_entity_poly.pdbx_seq_one_letter_code
_entity_poly.pdbx_strand_id
1 'polypeptide(L)'
;MSYEATRAEWWTSFSIESVDPDALDGLAQWCEQLHPAQQREAFARVVPQLSSDSQGIDLLVEVGAFESAAIALIPRSAIFTGGRLKDGSFVAQVVPEGSAGAHSRDARSLAMAWLAALLRAVARHAAEAKRAA
;
A
#
# COMPACT_ATOMS: atom_id res chain seq x y z
N MET A 1 -22.31 8.63 -15.77
CA MET A 1 -21.41 7.54 -15.34
C MET A 1 -21.88 7.09 -13.97
N SER A 2 -22.19 5.81 -13.77
CA SER A 2 -22.69 5.34 -12.48
C SER A 2 -21.54 5.25 -11.48
N TYR A 3 -21.84 5.47 -10.20
CA TYR A 3 -20.90 5.38 -9.08
C TYR A 3 -20.26 3.98 -8.94
N GLU A 4 -20.85 2.97 -9.59
CA GLU A 4 -20.36 1.60 -9.60
C GLU A 4 -19.23 1.37 -10.62
N ALA A 5 -19.18 2.14 -11.71
CA ALA A 5 -18.09 2.02 -12.68
C ALA A 5 -16.74 2.44 -12.05
N THR A 6 -16.76 3.47 -11.22
CA THR A 6 -15.56 3.99 -10.52
C THR A 6 -15.05 3.08 -9.40
N ARG A 7 -15.79 2.02 -9.00
CA ARG A 7 -15.42 1.12 -7.90
C ARG A 7 -14.34 0.09 -8.27
N ALA A 8 -14.15 -0.21 -9.54
CA ALA A 8 -13.29 -1.31 -9.99
C ALA A 8 -11.99 -0.86 -10.69
N GLU A 9 -11.82 0.42 -10.99
CA GLU A 9 -10.99 0.86 -12.12
C GLU A 9 -9.46 0.79 -11.90
N TRP A 10 -8.93 1.08 -10.71
CA TRP A 10 -7.47 1.12 -10.57
C TRP A 10 -6.84 -0.27 -10.36
N TRP A 11 -7.50 -1.16 -9.61
CA TRP A 11 -7.00 -2.53 -9.38
C TRP A 11 -7.04 -3.38 -10.68
N THR A 12 -8.03 -3.15 -11.55
CA THR A 12 -8.14 -3.83 -12.86
C THR A 12 -7.17 -3.27 -13.91
N SER A 13 -6.76 -1.99 -13.77
CA SER A 13 -5.72 -1.39 -14.63
C SER A 13 -4.30 -1.73 -14.17
N PHE A 14 -4.15 -2.10 -12.89
CA PHE A 14 -2.91 -2.62 -12.34
C PHE A 14 -2.72 -4.05 -12.85
N SER A 15 -1.73 -4.28 -13.73
CA SER A 15 -1.45 -5.60 -14.31
C SER A 15 -0.85 -6.53 -13.26
N ILE A 16 -1.67 -7.00 -12.34
CA ILE A 16 -1.33 -7.89 -11.22
C ILE A 16 -0.62 -9.17 -11.68
N GLU A 17 -0.89 -9.61 -12.90
CA GLU A 17 -0.22 -10.74 -13.54
C GLU A 17 1.28 -10.49 -13.74
N SER A 18 1.67 -9.25 -14.01
CA SER A 18 3.07 -8.82 -14.23
C SER A 18 3.84 -8.53 -12.95
N VAL A 19 3.15 -8.46 -11.81
CA VAL A 19 3.74 -8.12 -10.52
C VAL A 19 4.44 -9.33 -9.92
N ASP A 20 5.64 -9.14 -9.40
CA ASP A 20 6.36 -10.16 -8.64
C ASP A 20 5.98 -10.07 -7.14
N PRO A 21 5.26 -11.07 -6.58
CA PRO A 21 4.87 -11.06 -5.17
C PRO A 21 6.06 -10.98 -4.21
N ASP A 22 7.18 -11.62 -4.54
CA ASP A 22 8.36 -11.65 -3.66
C ASP A 22 9.04 -10.27 -3.63
N ALA A 23 9.09 -9.57 -4.77
CA ALA A 23 9.58 -8.20 -4.84
C ALA A 23 8.73 -7.24 -4.00
N LEU A 24 7.40 -7.40 -4.02
CA LEU A 24 6.50 -6.59 -3.21
C LEU A 24 6.63 -6.87 -1.71
N ASP A 25 6.77 -8.13 -1.29
CA ASP A 25 7.01 -8.44 0.12
C ASP A 25 8.37 -7.90 0.59
N GLY A 26 9.41 -8.01 -0.24
CA GLY A 26 10.71 -7.37 0.01
C GLY A 26 10.60 -5.85 0.15
N LEU A 27 9.80 -5.20 -0.69
CA LEU A 27 9.53 -3.76 -0.61
C LEU A 27 8.77 -3.40 0.67
N ALA A 28 7.78 -4.21 1.07
CA ALA A 28 7.04 -4.04 2.32
C ALA A 28 7.97 -4.11 3.54
N GLN A 29 8.84 -5.13 3.58
CA GLN A 29 9.83 -5.28 4.65
C GLN A 29 10.80 -4.10 4.72
N TRP A 30 11.22 -3.57 3.56
CA TRP A 30 12.06 -2.38 3.51
C TRP A 30 11.33 -1.15 4.07
N CYS A 31 10.08 -0.89 3.68
CA CYS A 31 9.29 0.22 4.20
C CYS A 31 9.20 0.21 5.74
N GLU A 32 8.99 -0.96 6.35
CA GLU A 32 8.87 -1.11 7.81
C GLU A 32 10.13 -0.66 8.57
N GLN A 33 11.30 -0.80 7.95
CA GLN A 33 12.59 -0.47 8.55
C GLN A 33 12.98 1.01 8.42
N LEU A 34 12.26 1.77 7.58
CA LEU A 34 12.61 3.16 7.28
C LEU A 34 12.32 4.09 8.46
N HIS A 35 13.27 4.97 8.75
CA HIS A 35 13.07 6.03 9.73
C HIS A 35 12.05 7.06 9.21
N PRO A 36 11.32 7.78 10.08
CA PRO A 36 10.39 8.84 9.66
C PRO A 36 10.96 9.87 8.66
N ALA A 37 12.28 10.15 8.71
CA ALA A 37 12.95 11.04 7.78
C ALA A 37 13.13 10.47 6.35
N GLN A 38 13.00 9.16 6.18
CA GLN A 38 13.20 8.43 4.92
C GLN A 38 11.89 8.13 4.19
N GLN A 39 10.73 8.53 4.74
CA GLN A 39 9.42 8.21 4.16
C GLN A 39 9.27 8.69 2.72
N ARG A 40 9.86 9.85 2.38
CA ARG A 40 9.86 10.36 1.00
C ARG A 40 10.50 9.39 0.00
N GLU A 41 11.60 8.74 0.38
CA GLU A 41 12.26 7.72 -0.46
C GLU A 41 11.34 6.50 -0.64
N ALA A 42 10.62 6.12 0.41
CA ALA A 42 9.64 5.04 0.34
C ALA A 42 8.58 5.31 -0.73
N PHE A 43 7.96 6.49 -0.68
CA PHE A 43 6.93 6.87 -1.64
C PHE A 43 7.47 6.94 -3.08
N ALA A 44 8.66 7.51 -3.28
CA ALA A 44 9.28 7.58 -4.60
C ALA A 44 9.48 6.19 -5.23
N ARG A 45 9.71 5.16 -4.41
CA ARG A 45 9.86 3.77 -4.86
C ARG A 45 8.53 3.02 -4.97
N VAL A 46 7.58 3.28 -4.08
CA VAL A 46 6.31 2.55 -3.98
C VAL A 46 5.26 3.05 -4.96
N VAL A 47 5.14 4.37 -5.15
CA VAL A 47 4.10 4.97 -5.98
C VAL A 47 4.13 4.44 -7.42
N PRO A 48 5.27 4.36 -8.12
CA PRO A 48 5.32 3.80 -9.47
C PRO A 48 4.95 2.31 -9.55
N GLN A 49 5.04 1.61 -8.42
CA GLN A 49 4.66 0.19 -8.31
C GLN A 49 3.17 0.00 -8.05
N LEU A 50 2.40 1.05 -7.74
CA LEU A 50 1.00 0.92 -7.32
C LEU A 50 0.04 1.83 -8.10
N SER A 51 0.51 2.95 -8.63
CA SER A 51 -0.32 3.90 -9.37
C SER A 51 0.39 4.42 -10.62
N SER A 52 -0.37 4.52 -11.72
CA SER A 52 0.05 5.23 -12.94
C SER A 52 -0.33 6.71 -12.92
N ASP A 53 -1.21 7.13 -12.01
CA ASP A 53 -1.58 8.53 -11.76
C ASP A 53 -1.19 8.92 -10.33
N SER A 54 -0.05 9.60 -10.21
CA SER A 54 0.58 9.93 -8.93
C SER A 54 0.49 11.40 -8.54
N GLN A 55 -0.04 12.28 -9.39
CA GLN A 55 0.14 13.73 -9.23
C GLN A 55 -0.36 14.25 -7.87
N GLY A 56 -1.50 13.75 -7.38
CA GLY A 56 -2.03 14.10 -6.07
C GLY A 56 -1.25 13.51 -4.90
N ILE A 57 -0.66 12.32 -5.08
CA ILE A 57 0.15 11.64 -4.06
C ILE A 57 1.52 12.33 -3.95
N ASP A 58 2.13 12.68 -5.07
CA ASP A 58 3.43 13.35 -5.12
C ASP A 58 3.39 14.68 -4.38
N LEU A 59 2.33 15.48 -4.57
CA LEU A 59 2.14 16.72 -3.83
C LEU A 59 2.06 16.50 -2.31
N LEU A 60 1.34 15.46 -1.86
CA LEU A 60 1.25 15.12 -0.44
C LEU A 60 2.62 14.71 0.14
N VAL A 61 3.41 13.98 -0.64
CA VAL A 61 4.77 13.55 -0.27
C VAL A 61 5.74 14.74 -0.22
N GLU A 62 5.61 15.70 -1.13
CA GLU A 62 6.42 16.92 -1.15
C GLU A 62 6.22 17.75 0.12
N VAL A 63 4.97 17.94 0.55
CA VAL A 63 4.63 18.70 1.77
C VAL A 63 4.81 17.88 3.06
N GLY A 64 5.20 16.62 2.96
CA GLY A 64 5.44 15.73 4.11
C GLY A 64 4.16 15.18 4.76
N ALA A 65 3.02 15.24 4.08
CA ALA A 65 1.75 14.65 4.51
C ALA A 65 1.71 13.14 4.21
N PHE A 66 2.65 12.39 4.77
CA PHE A 66 2.89 10.98 4.45
C PHE A 66 1.71 10.06 4.80
N GLU A 67 1.03 10.30 5.92
CA GLU A 67 -0.17 9.55 6.29
C GLU A 67 -1.28 9.76 5.26
N SER A 68 -1.51 11.00 4.82
CA SER A 68 -2.48 11.32 3.77
C SER A 68 -2.10 10.71 2.43
N ALA A 69 -0.80 10.72 2.09
CA ALA A 69 -0.29 10.09 0.88
C ALA A 69 -0.49 8.57 0.89
N ALA A 70 -0.25 7.90 2.03
CA ALA A 70 -0.50 6.47 2.19
C ALA A 70 -1.99 6.15 2.04
N ILE A 71 -2.87 6.94 2.67
CA ILE A 71 -4.33 6.76 2.54
C ILE A 71 -4.78 6.96 1.09
N ALA A 72 -4.20 7.92 0.37
CA ALA A 72 -4.51 8.17 -1.04
C ALA A 72 -4.13 6.99 -1.97
N LEU A 73 -3.14 6.17 -1.58
CA LEU A 73 -2.76 4.94 -2.28
C LEU A 73 -3.67 3.74 -1.96
N ILE A 74 -4.37 3.75 -0.82
CA ILE A 74 -5.24 2.65 -0.43
C ILE A 74 -6.55 2.74 -1.25
N PRO A 75 -7.05 1.63 -1.84
CA PRO A 75 -8.31 1.65 -2.56
C PRO A 75 -9.44 2.16 -1.68
N ARG A 76 -10.32 3.00 -2.21
CA ARG A 76 -11.48 3.51 -1.45
C ARG A 76 -12.46 2.42 -0.99
N SER A 77 -12.46 1.27 -1.65
CA SER A 77 -13.26 0.10 -1.24
C SER A 77 -12.56 -0.78 -0.21
N ALA A 78 -11.26 -0.57 0.06
CA ALA A 78 -10.54 -1.34 1.05
C ALA A 78 -10.88 -0.88 2.47
N ILE A 79 -10.90 -1.84 3.40
CA ILE A 79 -10.89 -1.55 4.83
C ILE A 79 -9.43 -1.44 5.26
N PHE A 80 -9.07 -0.37 5.96
CA PHE A 80 -7.73 -0.22 6.52
C PHE A 80 -7.78 0.23 7.97
N THR A 81 -6.80 -0.23 8.74
CA THR A 81 -6.64 0.10 10.16
C THR A 81 -5.16 0.27 10.46
N GLY A 82 -4.82 1.02 11.50
CA GLY A 82 -3.45 1.14 11.96
C GLY A 82 -3.37 1.84 13.29
N GLY A 83 -2.31 1.55 14.05
CA GLY A 83 -2.16 2.06 15.40
C GLY A 83 -0.73 1.98 15.91
N ARG A 84 -0.45 2.78 16.95
CA ARG A 84 0.82 2.77 17.65
C ARG A 84 0.80 1.75 18.77
N LEU A 85 1.84 0.92 18.84
CA LEU A 85 2.06 -0.03 19.93
C LEU A 85 2.71 0.64 21.13
N LYS A 86 2.71 -0.05 22.28
CA LYS A 86 3.25 0.47 23.54
C LYS A 86 4.74 0.78 23.47
N ASP A 87 5.49 0.01 22.70
CA ASP A 87 6.93 0.21 22.47
C ASP A 87 7.25 1.37 21.51
N GLY A 88 6.21 1.98 20.94
CA GLY A 88 6.33 3.12 20.03
C GLY A 88 6.38 2.76 18.55
N SER A 89 6.43 1.47 18.20
CA SER A 89 6.28 0.98 16.82
C SER A 89 4.83 1.10 16.32
N PHE A 90 4.62 0.85 15.03
CA PHE A 90 3.33 0.93 14.38
C PHE A 90 3.00 -0.36 13.65
N VAL A 91 1.74 -0.76 13.71
CA VAL A 91 1.20 -1.87 12.91
C VAL A 91 -0.05 -1.42 12.18
N ALA A 92 -0.31 -2.03 11.04
CA ALA A 92 -1.46 -1.74 10.21
C ALA A 92 -2.03 -3.00 9.54
N GLN A 93 -3.27 -2.89 9.08
CA GLN A 93 -3.92 -3.88 8.25
C GLN A 93 -4.59 -3.19 7.07
N VAL A 94 -4.49 -3.80 5.89
CA VAL A 94 -5.26 -3.40 4.70
C VAL A 94 -5.97 -4.64 4.16
N VAL A 95 -7.28 -4.52 3.96
CA VAL A 95 -8.17 -5.56 3.43
C VAL A 95 -8.78 -5.02 2.14
N PRO A 96 -8.20 -5.34 0.97
CA PRO A 96 -8.81 -5.00 -0.31
C PRO A 96 -10.15 -5.72 -0.48
N GLU A 97 -11.08 -5.09 -1.20
CA GLU A 97 -12.38 -5.69 -1.50
C GLU A 97 -12.20 -7.02 -2.25
N GLY A 98 -12.90 -8.07 -1.80
CA GLY A 98 -12.83 -9.40 -2.40
C GLY A 98 -11.52 -10.16 -2.21
N SER A 99 -10.59 -9.65 -1.39
CA SER A 99 -9.28 -10.28 -1.13
C SER A 99 -9.07 -10.56 0.35
N ALA A 100 -8.20 -11.52 0.66
CA ALA A 100 -7.72 -11.71 2.01
C ALA A 100 -6.75 -10.58 2.38
N GLY A 101 -7.09 -9.81 3.40
CA GLY A 101 -6.25 -8.70 3.85
C GLY A 101 -4.87 -9.13 4.35
N ALA A 102 -3.98 -8.15 4.46
CA ALA A 102 -2.63 -8.35 4.95
C ALA A 102 -2.29 -7.36 6.06
N HIS A 103 -1.38 -7.79 6.93
CA HIS A 103 -0.85 -6.99 8.02
C HIS A 103 0.56 -6.49 7.68
N SER A 104 0.88 -5.30 8.18
CA SER A 104 2.27 -4.94 8.38
C SER A 104 2.86 -5.75 9.53
N ARG A 105 4.19 -5.80 9.60
CA ARG A 105 4.93 -6.05 10.84
C ARG A 105 5.14 -4.72 11.55
N ASP A 106 6.01 -4.71 12.56
CA ASP A 106 6.36 -3.50 13.29
C ASP A 106 7.10 -2.53 12.37
N ALA A 107 6.48 -1.38 12.13
CA ALA A 107 7.04 -0.28 11.36
C ALA A 107 7.44 0.89 12.26
N ARG A 108 8.34 1.74 11.78
CA ARG A 108 8.80 2.93 12.51
C ARG A 108 7.92 4.18 12.30
N SER A 109 6.96 4.12 11.38
CA SER A 109 5.93 5.14 11.21
C SER A 109 4.61 4.52 10.76
N LEU A 110 3.50 5.22 11.01
CA LEU A 110 2.17 4.77 10.64
C LEU A 110 1.99 4.68 9.12
N ALA A 111 2.49 5.67 8.36
CA ALA A 111 2.42 5.63 6.91
C ALA A 111 3.18 4.42 6.33
N MET A 112 4.35 4.09 6.88
CA MET A 112 5.10 2.90 6.44
C MET A 112 4.39 1.60 6.80
N ALA A 113 3.71 1.54 7.96
CA ALA A 113 2.88 0.40 8.31
C ALA A 113 1.77 0.20 7.26
N TRP A 114 1.05 1.27 6.88
CA TRP A 114 0.02 1.18 5.84
C TRP A 114 0.57 0.80 4.46
N LEU A 115 1.70 1.38 4.04
CA LEU A 115 2.33 0.98 2.77
C LEU A 115 2.72 -0.49 2.78
N ALA A 116 3.33 -0.98 3.87
CA ALA A 116 3.74 -2.38 3.97
C ALA A 116 2.53 -3.34 3.97
N ALA A 117 1.47 -3.00 4.69
CA ALA A 117 0.23 -3.77 4.68
C ALA A 117 -0.42 -3.79 3.27
N LEU A 118 -0.45 -2.65 2.58
CA LEU A 118 -0.97 -2.53 1.22
C LEU A 118 -0.14 -3.38 0.24
N LEU A 119 1.18 -3.24 0.26
CA LEU A 119 2.11 -3.99 -0.59
C LEU A 119 1.94 -5.51 -0.41
N ARG A 120 1.81 -5.99 0.84
CA ARG A 120 1.56 -7.41 1.10
C ARG A 120 0.18 -7.86 0.65
N ALA A 121 -0.84 -7.02 0.78
CA ALA A 121 -2.18 -7.35 0.29
C ALA A 121 -2.18 -7.49 -1.24
N VAL A 122 -1.47 -6.62 -1.94
CA VAL A 122 -1.28 -6.69 -3.39
C VAL A 122 -0.45 -7.91 -3.78
N ALA A 123 0.66 -8.18 -3.09
CA ALA A 123 1.51 -9.35 -3.32
C ALA A 123 0.72 -10.65 -3.18
N ARG A 124 -0.08 -10.76 -2.11
CA ARG A 124 -0.94 -11.91 -1.86
C ARG A 124 -1.96 -12.10 -2.97
N HIS A 125 -2.64 -11.03 -3.35
CA HIS A 125 -3.63 -11.08 -4.41
C HIS A 125 -3.01 -11.50 -5.75
N ALA A 126 -1.81 -11.00 -6.08
CA ALA A 126 -1.07 -11.42 -7.27
C ALA A 126 -0.66 -12.90 -7.22
N ALA A 127 -0.23 -13.40 -6.07
CA ALA A 127 0.09 -14.82 -5.89
C ALA A 127 -1.16 -15.71 -6.03
N GLU A 128 -2.32 -15.26 -5.53
CA GLU A 128 -3.59 -15.97 -5.65
C GLU A 128 -4.10 -15.98 -7.11
N ALA A 129 -4.03 -14.84 -7.81
CA ALA A 129 -4.37 -14.75 -9.23
C ALA A 129 -3.51 -15.68 -10.11
N LYS A 130 -2.19 -15.71 -9.88
CA LYS A 130 -1.26 -16.62 -10.59
C LYS A 130 -1.53 -18.10 -10.36
N ARG A 131 -2.14 -18.48 -9.23
CA ARG A 131 -2.52 -19.87 -8.94
C ARG A 131 -3.84 -20.30 -9.59
N ALA A 132 -4.69 -19.32 -9.92
CA ALA A 132 -6.00 -19.57 -10.53
C ALA A 132 -5.96 -19.56 -12.07
N ALA A 133 -4.91 -18.99 -12.66
CA ALA A 133 -4.60 -19.02 -14.09
C ALA A 133 -3.94 -20.35 -14.51
#